data_AF-A0A536BTP2-F1
#
_entry.id   AF-A0A536BTP2-F1
#
_cell.length_a   1.000
_cell.length_b   1.000
_cell.length_c   1.000
_cell.angle_alpha   90.00
_cell.angle_beta   90.00
_cell.angle_gamma   90.00
#
_symmetry.space_group_name_H-M   'P 1'
#
loop_
_entity.id
_entity.type
_entity.pdbx_description
1 polymer ?
#
loop_
_entity_poly.entity_id
_entity_poly.type
_entity_poly.pdbx_seq_one_letter_code
_entity_poly.pdbx_strand_id
1 'polypeptide(L)'
;MELEPTASISITATRDGTKLRVDGVTDLPEGAVVTVRALHADAWFAALMSMPDTPDPPEHPIPYDVSRDVTITSARYGSEFDLLGWPPGNVLVTTDFYPGYGPQPPSTVERFGPIGERLRGPDVIRDSDGYWYLQTGVSVELP
;
A
#
# COMPACT_ATOMS: atom_id res chain seq x y z
N MET A 1 14.90 -19.96 11.91
CA MET A 1 13.50 -20.15 12.32
C MET A 1 12.76 -18.97 11.75
N GLU A 2 12.09 -19.15 10.61
CA GLU A 2 11.19 -18.13 10.07
C GLU A 2 10.02 -18.01 11.06
N LEU A 3 9.70 -16.78 11.45
CA LEU A 3 8.56 -16.53 12.31
C LEU A 3 7.31 -16.62 11.44
N GLU A 4 6.35 -17.45 11.86
CA GLU A 4 5.02 -17.52 11.23
C GLU A 4 4.42 -16.11 11.10
N PRO A 5 3.97 -15.72 9.90
CA PRO A 5 3.36 -14.41 9.69
C PRO A 5 2.13 -14.22 10.58
N THR A 6 1.97 -13.03 11.16
CA THR A 6 0.82 -12.72 12.02
C THR A 6 -0.41 -12.27 11.25
N ALA A 7 -0.22 -11.91 9.97
CA ALA A 7 -1.24 -11.56 9.01
C ALA A 7 -0.70 -11.77 7.59
N SER A 8 -1.62 -11.83 6.64
CA SER A 8 -1.42 -12.11 5.24
C SER A 8 -2.27 -11.17 4.40
N ILE A 9 -1.66 -10.62 3.35
CA ILE A 9 -2.33 -9.81 2.35
C ILE A 9 -1.88 -10.36 1.00
N SER A 10 -2.84 -10.61 0.12
CA SER A 10 -2.58 -10.98 -1.27
C SER A 10 -3.24 -9.95 -2.16
N ILE A 11 -2.54 -9.58 -3.23
CA ILE A 11 -2.98 -8.55 -4.16
C ILE A 11 -2.86 -9.08 -5.59
N THR A 12 -3.86 -8.74 -6.39
CA THR A 12 -3.85 -8.91 -7.84
C THR A 12 -4.24 -7.59 -8.49
N ALA A 13 -3.64 -7.29 -9.62
CA ALA A 13 -3.92 -6.08 -10.38
C ALA A 13 -4.11 -6.43 -11.85
N THR A 14 -5.24 -6.02 -12.42
CA THR A 14 -5.61 -6.29 -13.81
C THR A 14 -5.93 -4.99 -14.52
N ARG A 15 -5.39 -4.80 -15.72
CA ARG A 15 -5.63 -3.61 -16.54
C ARG A 15 -6.59 -3.92 -17.69
N ASP A 16 -7.55 -3.04 -17.90
CA ASP A 16 -8.40 -2.98 -19.08
C ASP A 16 -8.45 -1.54 -19.62
N GLY A 17 -7.75 -1.28 -20.73
CA GLY A 17 -7.56 0.07 -21.24
C GLY A 17 -6.82 0.96 -20.24
N THR A 18 -7.44 2.07 -19.84
CA THR A 18 -6.92 2.97 -18.79
C THR A 18 -7.34 2.55 -17.39
N LYS A 19 -8.24 1.58 -17.24
CA LYS A 19 -8.73 1.16 -15.93
C LYS A 19 -7.78 0.12 -15.34
N LEU A 20 -7.35 0.38 -14.12
CA LEU A 20 -6.63 -0.56 -13.28
C LEU A 20 -7.56 -1.03 -12.17
N ARG A 21 -7.85 -2.33 -12.18
CA ARG A 21 -8.62 -2.99 -11.13
C ARG A 21 -7.68 -3.72 -10.19
N VAL A 22 -7.85 -3.49 -8.89
CA VAL A 22 -7.08 -4.13 -7.83
C VAL A 22 -8.04 -4.94 -6.96
N ASP A 23 -7.74 -6.22 -6.78
CA ASP A 23 -8.49 -7.13 -5.93
C ASP A 23 -7.52 -7.81 -4.97
N GLY A 24 -7.94 -7.98 -3.70
CA GLY A 24 -7.12 -8.67 -2.71
C GLY A 24 -7.92 -9.50 -1.71
N VAL A 25 -7.20 -10.43 -1.09
CA VAL A 25 -7.69 -11.35 -0.04
C VAL A 25 -6.75 -11.26 1.15
N THR A 26 -7.31 -11.29 2.36
CA THR A 26 -6.55 -11.08 3.59
C THR A 26 -7.21 -11.76 4.79
N ASP A 27 -6.43 -12.03 5.84
CA ASP A 27 -6.91 -12.47 7.16
C ASP A 27 -6.95 -11.32 8.19
N LEU A 28 -6.80 -10.07 7.74
CA LEU A 28 -6.99 -8.90 8.59
C LEU A 28 -8.41 -8.84 9.20
N PRO A 29 -8.58 -8.23 10.38
CA PRO A 29 -9.89 -8.10 11.01
C PRO A 29 -10.92 -7.43 10.11
N GLU A 30 -12.19 -7.86 10.22
CA GLU A 30 -13.32 -7.18 9.56
C GLU A 30 -13.35 -5.70 9.95
N GLY A 31 -13.55 -4.82 8.97
CA GLY A 31 -13.55 -3.38 9.19
C GLY A 31 -12.15 -2.75 9.29
N ALA A 32 -11.06 -3.52 9.24
CA ALA A 32 -9.72 -2.97 9.10
C ALA A 32 -9.62 -2.15 7.81
N VAL A 33 -8.77 -1.12 7.80
CA VAL A 33 -8.55 -0.28 6.63
C VAL A 33 -7.16 -0.55 6.09
N VAL A 34 -7.06 -0.72 4.77
CA VAL A 34 -5.80 -0.80 4.03
C VAL A 34 -5.75 0.32 3.00
N THR A 35 -4.56 0.82 2.72
CA THR A 35 -4.34 1.78 1.64
C THR A 35 -3.88 1.04 0.40
N VAL A 36 -4.69 1.06 -0.65
CA VAL A 36 -4.31 0.57 -1.97
C VAL A 36 -3.71 1.74 -2.74
N ARG A 37 -2.51 1.57 -3.30
CA ARG A 37 -1.80 2.63 -4.04
C ARG A 37 -1.39 2.11 -5.41
N ALA A 38 -1.50 2.96 -6.42
CA ALA A 38 -0.89 2.77 -7.73
C ALA A 38 0.11 3.90 -7.95
N LEU A 39 1.33 3.55 -8.36
CA LEU A 39 2.46 4.46 -8.47
C LEU A 39 3.26 4.14 -9.73
N HIS A 40 3.52 5.13 -10.59
CA HIS A 40 4.42 4.94 -11.72
C HIS A 40 5.89 4.91 -11.24
N ALA A 41 6.57 3.78 -11.39
CA ALA A 41 7.88 3.51 -10.80
C ALA A 41 8.94 4.52 -11.26
N ASP A 42 9.05 4.75 -12.58
CA ASP A 42 10.09 5.63 -13.12
C ASP A 42 9.84 7.10 -12.78
N ALA A 43 8.57 7.53 -12.79
CA ALA A 43 8.21 8.89 -12.40
C ALA A 43 8.49 9.15 -10.92
N TRP A 44 8.20 8.18 -10.05
CA TRP A 44 8.54 8.23 -8.64
C TRP A 44 10.05 8.31 -8.43
N PHE A 45 10.83 7.44 -9.09
CA PHE A 45 12.28 7.43 -8.95
C PHE A 45 12.90 8.73 -9.48
N ALA A 46 12.44 9.22 -10.63
CA ALA A 46 12.87 10.50 -11.18
C ALA A 46 12.54 11.67 -10.24
N ALA A 47 11.35 11.65 -9.60
CA ALA A 47 10.96 12.65 -8.61
C ALA A 47 11.90 12.61 -7.40
N LEU A 48 12.16 11.43 -6.83
CA LEU A 48 13.10 11.27 -5.70
C LEU A 48 14.51 11.77 -6.02
N MET A 49 15.04 11.41 -7.18
CA MET A 49 16.38 11.83 -7.60
C MET A 49 16.49 13.33 -7.91
N SER A 50 15.34 14.00 -8.12
CA SER A 50 15.26 15.43 -8.37
C SER A 50 14.95 16.24 -7.11
N MET A 51 14.72 15.59 -5.96
CA MET A 51 14.48 16.29 -4.71
C MET A 51 15.74 17.03 -4.28
N PRO A 52 15.65 18.34 -3.99
CA PRO A 52 16.78 19.07 -3.43
C PRO A 52 17.13 18.49 -2.05
N ASP A 53 18.41 18.50 -1.71
CA ASP A 53 18.93 18.09 -0.40
C ASP A 53 18.64 19.17 0.66
N THR A 54 17.35 19.55 0.78
CA THR A 54 16.87 20.57 1.70
C THR A 54 16.22 19.92 2.92
N PRO A 55 16.33 20.53 4.12
CA PRO A 55 15.78 19.97 5.36
C PRO A 55 14.27 19.74 5.33
N ASP A 56 13.56 20.60 4.57
CA ASP A 56 12.14 20.47 4.33
C ASP A 56 11.94 19.94 2.91
N PRO A 57 11.33 18.75 2.72
CA PRO A 57 11.00 18.27 1.40
C PRO A 57 9.96 19.22 0.79
N PRO A 58 10.13 19.68 -0.46
CA PRO A 58 9.11 20.49 -1.08
C PRO A 58 7.80 19.69 -1.18
N GLU A 59 6.66 20.37 -0.98
CA GLU A 59 5.30 19.82 -1.14
C GLU A 59 4.96 19.54 -2.62
N HIS A 60 5.87 18.91 -3.36
CA HIS A 60 5.62 18.54 -4.74
C HIS A 60 4.89 17.20 -4.76
N PRO A 61 3.63 17.16 -5.24
CA PRO A 61 2.96 15.89 -5.44
C PRO A 61 3.79 15.06 -6.41
N ILE A 62 4.09 13.81 -6.03
CA ILE A 62 4.73 12.88 -6.94
C ILE A 62 3.74 12.63 -8.08
N PRO A 63 4.13 12.88 -9.35
CA PRO A 63 3.23 12.65 -10.47
C PRO A 63 2.93 11.16 -10.61
N TYR A 64 1.71 10.84 -11.05
CA TYR A 64 1.26 9.45 -11.28
C TYR A 64 1.34 8.59 -10.01
N ASP A 65 0.81 9.14 -8.92
CA ASP A 65 0.71 8.53 -7.61
C ASP A 65 -0.71 8.73 -7.08
N VAL A 66 -1.45 7.63 -6.97
CA VAL A 66 -2.84 7.65 -6.50
C VAL A 66 -3.06 6.56 -5.47
N SER A 67 -3.82 6.87 -4.42
CA SER A 67 -4.17 5.91 -3.39
C SER A 67 -5.63 6.03 -2.96
N ARG A 68 -6.14 4.94 -2.37
CA ARG A 68 -7.48 4.81 -1.82
C ARG A 68 -7.41 3.98 -0.55
N ASP A 69 -8.02 4.49 0.51
CA ASP A 69 -8.29 3.70 1.70
C ASP A 69 -9.51 2.81 1.43
N VAL A 70 -9.37 1.52 1.71
CA VAL A 70 -10.38 0.48 1.48
C VAL A 70 -10.59 -0.31 2.76
N THR A 71 -11.86 -0.44 3.15
CA THR A 71 -12.24 -1.25 4.30
C THR A 71 -12.33 -2.72 3.92
N ILE A 72 -11.72 -3.58 4.73
CA ILE A 72 -11.83 -5.05 4.61
C ILE A 72 -13.26 -5.46 4.92
N THR A 73 -13.88 -6.18 3.99
CA THR A 73 -15.20 -6.79 4.14
C THR A 73 -15.16 -8.25 3.71
N SER A 74 -15.56 -9.18 4.58
CA SER A 74 -15.56 -10.62 4.30
C SER A 74 -14.21 -11.12 3.76
N ALA A 75 -13.12 -10.76 4.44
CA ALA A 75 -11.74 -11.15 4.11
C ALA A 75 -11.25 -10.66 2.72
N ARG A 76 -11.92 -9.65 2.15
CA ARG A 76 -11.63 -9.10 0.81
C ARG A 76 -11.56 -7.59 0.82
N TYR A 77 -10.84 -7.07 -0.16
CA TYR A 77 -10.78 -5.64 -0.48
C TYR A 77 -10.52 -5.45 -1.96
N GLY A 78 -10.75 -4.24 -2.47
CA GLY A 78 -10.44 -3.89 -3.84
C GLY A 78 -10.63 -2.41 -4.12
N SER A 79 -10.02 -1.96 -5.21
CA SER A 79 -10.14 -0.59 -5.68
C SER A 79 -10.01 -0.53 -7.20
N GLU A 80 -10.43 0.59 -7.78
CA GLU A 80 -10.26 0.87 -9.20
C GLU A 80 -9.64 2.26 -9.37
N PHE A 81 -8.67 2.36 -10.28
CA PHE A 81 -7.99 3.60 -10.65
C PHE A 81 -8.14 3.85 -12.15
N ASP A 82 -8.30 5.12 -12.51
CA ASP A 82 -8.20 5.56 -13.90
C ASP A 82 -6.79 6.08 -14.16
N LEU A 83 -6.08 5.40 -15.06
CA LEU A 83 -4.71 5.70 -15.46
C LEU A 83 -4.67 6.55 -16.73
N LEU A 84 -5.77 7.25 -17.07
CA LEU A 84 -5.80 8.15 -18.21
C LEU A 84 -4.70 9.21 -18.10
N GLY A 85 -3.87 9.31 -19.14
CA GLY A 85 -2.75 10.26 -19.20
C GLY A 85 -1.48 9.79 -18.50
N TRP A 86 -1.45 8.59 -17.94
CA TRP A 86 -0.22 8.00 -17.42
C TRP A 86 0.72 7.61 -18.57
N PRO A 87 2.03 7.84 -18.44
CA PRO A 87 2.99 7.44 -19.46
C PRO A 87 3.16 5.91 -19.52
N PRO A 88 3.69 5.37 -20.64
CA PRO A 88 4.11 3.98 -20.71
C PRO A 88 5.19 3.65 -19.67
N GLY A 89 5.16 2.41 -19.17
CA GLY A 89 6.11 1.92 -18.17
C GLY A 89 5.46 1.14 -17.03
N ASN A 90 6.23 0.89 -15.98
CA ASN A 90 5.80 0.03 -14.87
C ASN A 90 5.03 0.82 -13.80
N VAL A 91 3.83 0.35 -13.48
CA VAL A 91 3.04 0.78 -12.32
C VAL A 91 3.20 -0.23 -11.20
N LEU A 92 3.75 0.21 -10.07
CA LEU A 92 3.74 -0.53 -8.82
C LEU A 92 2.37 -0.33 -8.15
N VAL A 93 1.71 -1.45 -7.87
CA VAL A 93 0.46 -1.48 -7.12
C VAL A 93 0.75 -2.09 -5.77
N THR A 94 0.55 -1.34 -4.69
CA THR A 94 0.77 -1.80 -3.32
C THR A 94 -0.52 -1.83 -2.53
N THR A 95 -0.55 -2.68 -1.51
CA THR A 95 -1.50 -2.61 -0.41
C THR A 95 -0.71 -2.49 0.87
N ASP A 96 -0.97 -1.40 1.60
CA ASP A 96 -0.31 -1.09 2.86
C ASP A 96 -1.32 -1.20 4.01
N PHE A 97 -0.93 -1.88 5.09
CA PHE A 97 -1.72 -1.97 6.31
C PHE A 97 -0.94 -1.44 7.50
N TYR A 98 -1.42 -0.32 8.05
CA TYR A 98 -0.87 0.33 9.23
C TYR A 98 -1.85 0.16 10.40
N PRO A 99 -1.56 -0.72 11.38
CA PRO A 99 -2.42 -0.92 12.55
C PRO A 99 -2.58 0.35 13.40
N GLY A 100 -1.56 1.22 13.39
CA GLY A 100 -1.51 2.45 14.19
C GLY A 100 -1.94 3.71 13.45
N TYR A 101 -2.39 3.62 12.19
CA TYR A 101 -2.74 4.78 11.38
C TYR A 101 -4.19 4.69 10.89
N GLY A 102 -4.91 5.82 10.93
CA GLY A 102 -6.29 5.92 10.48
C GLY A 102 -7.31 5.24 11.41
N PRO A 103 -8.60 5.20 11.01
CA PRO A 103 -9.67 4.59 11.78
C PRO A 103 -9.59 3.05 11.68
N GLN A 104 -8.77 2.43 12.51
CA GLN A 104 -8.72 0.98 12.64
C GLN A 104 -9.74 0.49 13.69
N PRO A 105 -10.37 -0.69 13.50
CA PRO A 105 -11.25 -1.25 14.50
C PRO A 105 -10.47 -1.66 15.76
N PRO A 106 -11.08 -1.68 16.95
CA PRO A 106 -10.40 -2.08 18.19
C PRO A 106 -9.71 -3.45 18.08
N SER A 107 -10.32 -4.39 17.35
CA SER A 107 -9.74 -5.72 17.08
C SER A 107 -8.40 -5.68 16.34
N THR A 108 -8.15 -4.65 15.52
CA THR A 108 -6.85 -4.44 14.86
C THR A 108 -5.79 -4.07 15.89
N VAL A 109 -6.07 -3.10 16.76
CA VAL A 109 -5.14 -2.66 17.80
C VAL A 109 -4.91 -3.76 18.85
N GLU A 110 -5.96 -4.50 19.22
CA GLU A 110 -5.85 -5.64 20.13
C GLU A 110 -4.95 -6.75 19.56
N ARG A 111 -5.06 -7.04 18.26
CA ARG A 111 -4.29 -8.10 17.59
C ARG A 111 -2.84 -7.68 17.34
N PHE A 112 -2.63 -6.47 16.78
CA PHE A 112 -1.33 -6.07 16.26
C PHE A 112 -0.59 -5.04 17.12
N GLY A 113 -1.26 -4.46 18.11
CA GLY A 113 -0.72 -3.38 18.94
C GLY A 113 -0.97 -1.99 18.35
N PRO A 114 -0.87 -0.93 19.17
CA PRO A 114 -1.17 0.44 18.78
C PRO A 114 -0.23 1.01 17.73
N ILE A 115 0.98 0.46 17.58
CA ILE A 115 1.94 0.87 16.55
C ILE A 115 2.33 -0.30 15.63
N GLY A 116 1.59 -1.41 15.69
CA GLY A 116 1.87 -2.62 14.92
C GLY A 116 3.00 -3.49 15.48
N GLU A 117 3.47 -3.28 16.71
CA GLU A 117 4.65 -3.95 17.27
C GLU A 117 4.52 -5.48 17.40
N ARG A 118 3.33 -6.04 17.18
CA ARG A 118 3.07 -7.48 17.16
C ARG A 118 3.01 -8.06 15.75
N LEU A 119 3.17 -7.25 14.70
CA LEU A 119 3.31 -7.73 13.34
C LEU A 119 4.59 -8.56 13.17
N ARG A 120 4.49 -9.67 12.44
CA ARG A 120 5.60 -10.55 12.07
C ARG A 120 5.37 -11.08 10.67
N GLY A 121 6.45 -11.34 9.94
CA GLY A 121 6.42 -11.88 8.59
C GLY A 121 7.43 -11.20 7.68
N PRO A 122 7.64 -11.72 6.46
CA PRO A 122 8.60 -11.17 5.50
C PRO A 122 8.17 -9.79 4.96
N ASP A 123 6.86 -9.53 4.93
CA ASP A 123 6.27 -8.31 4.37
C ASP A 123 6.09 -7.19 5.40
N VAL A 124 6.66 -7.36 6.60
CA VAL A 124 6.59 -6.38 7.70
C VAL A 124 7.75 -5.40 7.58
N ILE A 125 7.43 -4.12 7.52
CA ILE A 125 8.38 -3.01 7.45
C ILE A 125 8.24 -2.16 8.71
N ARG A 126 9.37 -1.61 9.18
CA ARG A 126 9.39 -0.59 10.24
C ARG A 126 9.77 0.75 9.63
N ASP A 127 8.95 1.78 9.83
CA ASP A 127 9.25 3.13 9.36
C ASP A 127 10.15 3.93 10.31
N SER A 128 10.51 5.15 9.91
CA SER A 128 11.35 6.06 10.69
C SER A 128 10.71 6.56 11.98
N ASP A 129 9.37 6.60 12.03
CA ASP A 129 8.61 7.03 13.20
C ASP A 129 8.43 5.88 14.21
N GLY A 130 8.86 4.67 13.84
CA GLY A 130 8.89 3.49 14.68
C GLY A 130 7.62 2.63 14.59
N TYR A 131 6.71 2.93 13.67
CA TYR A 131 5.54 2.09 13.38
C TYR A 131 5.96 0.87 12.55
N TRP A 132 5.22 -0.20 12.76
CA TRP A 132 5.32 -1.42 11.96
C TRP A 132 4.08 -1.53 11.08
N TYR A 133 4.29 -1.84 9.81
CA TYR A 133 3.21 -2.01 8.84
C TYR A 133 3.49 -3.19 7.93
N LEU A 134 2.43 -3.72 7.32
CA LEU A 134 2.53 -4.73 6.26
C LEU A 134 2.43 -4.04 4.91
N GLN A 135 3.31 -4.40 3.98
CA GLN A 135 3.24 -3.94 2.59
C GLN A 135 3.45 -5.12 1.65
N THR A 136 2.53 -5.26 0.70
CA THR A 136 2.65 -6.20 -0.42
C THR A 136 2.37 -5.47 -1.72
N GLY A 137 2.88 -5.98 -2.83
CA GLY A 137 2.65 -5.33 -4.12
C GLY A 137 2.91 -6.21 -5.34
N VAL A 138 2.40 -5.75 -6.47
CA VAL A 138 2.58 -6.33 -7.80
C VAL A 138 2.86 -5.23 -8.81
N SER A 139 3.51 -5.59 -9.92
CA SER A 139 3.78 -4.68 -11.03
C SER A 139 2.79 -4.89 -12.17
N VAL A 140 2.36 -3.81 -12.81
CA VAL A 140 1.54 -3.81 -14.02
C VAL A 140 2.18 -2.91 -15.07
N GLU A 141 2.40 -3.45 -16.27
CA GLU A 141 3.00 -2.69 -17.38
C GLU A 141 1.93 -1.88 -18.14
N LEU A 142 2.26 -0.61 -18.40
CA LEU A 142 1.53 0.28 -19.30
C LEU A 142 2.21 0.30 -20.68
N PRO A 143 1.45 0.04 -21.76
CA PRO A 143 1.97 -0.01 -23.12
C PRO A 143 2.30 1.36 -23.72
#